data_AF-J4TFA3-F1
#
_entry.id   AF-J4TFA3-F1
#
_cell.length_a   1.000
_cell.length_b   1.000
_cell.length_c   1.000
_cell.angle_alpha   90.00
_cell.angle_beta   90.00
_cell.angle_gamma   90.00
#
_symmetry.space_group_name_H-M   'P 1'
#
loop_
_entity.id
_entity.type
_entity.pdbx_description
1 polymer ?
#
loop_
_entity_poly.entity_id
_entity_poly.type
_entity_poly.pdbx_seq_one_letter_code
_entity_poly.pdbx_strand_id
1 'polypeptide(L)'
;MIALIYKDIITLKKTIVIALIMGVVLTGQSIMKNEIFLVSFIYALFPMSLMISSLAYDSKAKFEIFAFSTPLKRSSYIISKVFFCLVFGILGAIITLVFLINNKAPIESLFIVPILTILISLTTPAIFLILAVKFGVEKARIILAVIYFAFAGLGTLLKERVDMLKSAVALFENMSAYIIGLGLTVFCLILIFILLKISIAIIKKKEY
;
A
#
# COMPACT_ATOMS: atom_id res chain seq x y z
N MET A 1 -10.42 -13.63 -13.65
CA MET A 1 -10.01 -12.53 -12.75
C MET A 1 -11.20 -11.95 -12.01
N ILE A 2 -12.26 -11.52 -12.71
CA ILE A 2 -13.47 -10.93 -12.10
C ILE A 2 -14.07 -11.81 -10.99
N ALA A 3 -14.14 -13.13 -11.21
CA ALA A 3 -14.64 -14.06 -10.19
C ALA A 3 -13.85 -14.05 -8.87
N LEU A 4 -12.52 -13.85 -8.91
CA LEU A 4 -11.69 -13.77 -7.71
C LEU A 4 -11.97 -12.47 -6.93
N ILE A 5 -12.07 -11.36 -7.66
CA ILE A 5 -12.37 -10.05 -7.07
C ILE A 5 -13.78 -10.09 -6.45
N TYR A 6 -14.76 -10.64 -7.16
CA TYR A 6 -16.12 -10.79 -6.66
C TYR A 6 -16.18 -11.64 -5.38
N LYS A 7 -15.45 -12.75 -5.36
CA LYS A 7 -15.31 -13.60 -4.18
C LYS A 7 -14.68 -12.85 -3.02
N ASP A 8 -13.61 -12.09 -3.24
CA ASP A 8 -12.97 -11.30 -2.18
C ASP A 8 -13.91 -10.19 -1.66
N ILE A 9 -14.69 -9.54 -2.52
CA ILE A 9 -15.70 -8.53 -2.12
C ILE A 9 -16.78 -9.15 -1.22
N ILE A 10 -17.32 -10.32 -1.59
CA ILE A 10 -18.33 -11.00 -0.77
C ILE A 10 -17.74 -11.42 0.57
N THR A 11 -16.55 -12.03 0.54
CA THR A 11 -15.89 -12.55 1.75
C THR A 11 -15.57 -11.41 2.72
N LEU A 12 -15.18 -10.24 2.19
CA LEU A 12 -14.78 -9.08 2.99
C LEU A 12 -15.86 -8.02 3.14
N LYS A 13 -17.12 -8.27 2.75
CA LYS A 13 -18.18 -7.25 2.73
C LYS A 13 -18.28 -6.46 4.03
N LYS A 14 -18.26 -7.15 5.18
CA LYS A 14 -18.31 -6.52 6.51
C LYS A 14 -17.07 -5.66 6.77
N THR A 15 -15.87 -6.19 6.49
CA THR A 15 -14.60 -5.48 6.68
C THR A 15 -14.49 -4.24 5.79
N ILE A 16 -14.95 -4.33 4.53
CA ILE A 16 -14.97 -3.20 3.59
C ILE A 16 -15.90 -2.10 4.11
N VAL A 17 -17.11 -2.45 4.58
CA VAL A 17 -18.05 -1.48 5.14
C VAL A 17 -17.46 -0.78 6.36
N ILE A 18 -16.85 -1.52 7.28
CA ILE A 18 -16.19 -0.95 8.47
C ILE A 18 -15.03 -0.04 8.05
N ALA A 19 -14.19 -0.47 7.10
CA ALA A 19 -13.08 0.33 6.59
C ALA A 19 -13.54 1.63 5.93
N LEU A 20 -14.67 1.60 5.19
CA LEU A 20 -15.25 2.80 4.58
C LEU A 20 -15.80 3.76 5.64
N ILE A 21 -16.56 3.26 6.64
CA ILE A 21 -17.09 4.09 7.73
C ILE A 21 -15.93 4.75 8.49
N MET A 22 -14.92 3.97 8.87
CA MET A 22 -13.74 4.48 9.55
C MET A 22 -12.97 5.48 8.66
N GLY A 23 -12.86 5.20 7.36
CA GLY A 23 -12.26 6.13 6.40
C GLY A 23 -12.97 7.48 6.37
N VAL A 24 -14.30 7.51 6.31
CA VAL A 24 -15.07 8.77 6.31
C VAL A 24 -14.93 9.52 7.64
N VAL A 25 -15.01 8.82 8.77
CA VAL A 25 -14.90 9.46 10.10
C VAL A 25 -13.51 10.06 10.29
N LEU A 26 -12.45 9.31 9.99
CA LEU A 26 -11.09 9.76 10.21
C LEU A 26 -10.68 10.86 9.22
N THR A 27 -11.16 10.80 7.98
CA THR A 27 -10.95 11.91 7.02
C THR A 27 -11.65 13.18 7.47
N GLY A 28 -12.91 13.09 7.93
CA GLY A 28 -13.63 14.22 8.50
C GLY A 28 -12.86 14.87 9.66
N GLN A 29 -12.33 14.07 10.58
CA GLN A 29 -11.50 14.58 11.68
C GLN A 29 -10.20 15.21 11.20
N SER A 30 -9.55 14.61 10.21
CA SER A 30 -8.30 15.14 9.65
C SER A 30 -8.50 16.49 8.96
N ILE A 31 -9.64 16.65 8.28
CA ILE A 31 -10.05 17.91 7.65
C ILE A 31 -10.23 18.99 8.72
N MET A 32 -10.91 18.68 9.83
CA MET A 32 -11.12 19.64 10.92
C MET A 32 -9.81 20.08 11.59
N LYS A 33 -8.82 19.19 11.67
CA LYS A 33 -7.50 19.47 12.28
C LYS A 33 -6.45 20.01 11.31
N ASN A 34 -6.79 20.12 10.02
CA ASN A 34 -5.83 20.45 8.95
C ASN A 34 -4.62 19.51 8.85
N GLU A 35 -4.77 18.23 9.22
CA GLU A 35 -3.69 17.25 9.20
C GLU A 35 -3.72 16.37 7.94
N ILE A 36 -3.16 16.88 6.84
CA ILE A 36 -3.11 16.22 5.52
C ILE A 36 -2.45 14.84 5.59
N PHE A 37 -1.34 14.75 6.33
CA PHE A 37 -0.55 13.53 6.43
C PHE A 37 -1.33 12.38 7.06
N LEU A 38 -2.28 12.70 7.94
CA LEU A 38 -3.11 11.71 8.61
C LEU A 38 -4.07 11.05 7.59
N VAL A 39 -4.64 11.84 6.68
CA VAL A 39 -5.46 11.33 5.55
C VAL A 39 -4.65 10.38 4.67
N SER A 40 -3.48 10.81 4.20
CA SER A 40 -2.60 9.99 3.35
C SER A 40 -2.24 8.66 4.03
N PHE A 41 -1.95 8.70 5.33
CA PHE A 41 -1.57 7.51 6.09
C PHE A 41 -2.73 6.51 6.22
N ILE A 42 -3.94 6.98 6.49
CA ILE A 42 -5.13 6.13 6.62
C ILE A 42 -5.41 5.36 5.33
N TYR A 43 -5.41 6.06 4.19
CA TYR A 43 -5.66 5.43 2.88
C TYR A 43 -4.51 4.55 2.41
N ALA A 44 -3.31 4.72 2.97
CA ALA A 44 -2.22 3.78 2.74
C ALA A 44 -2.37 2.47 3.55
N LEU A 45 -2.89 2.54 4.78
CA LEU A 45 -2.99 1.37 5.67
C LEU A 45 -4.25 0.51 5.47
N PHE A 46 -5.41 1.13 5.18
CA PHE A 46 -6.64 0.35 4.98
C PHE A 46 -6.56 -0.73 3.88
N PRO A 47 -6.05 -0.46 2.67
CA PRO A 47 -5.92 -1.49 1.65
C PRO A 47 -5.06 -2.68 2.10
N MET A 48 -4.01 -2.42 2.89
CA MET A 48 -3.18 -3.46 3.47
C MET A 48 -4.00 -4.39 4.38
N SER A 49 -4.83 -3.83 5.26
CA SER A 49 -5.68 -4.62 6.17
C SER A 49 -6.69 -5.50 5.41
N LEU A 50 -7.27 -4.99 4.32
CA LEU A 50 -8.20 -5.74 3.46
C LEU A 50 -7.47 -6.88 2.74
N MET A 51 -6.28 -6.60 2.23
CA MET A 51 -5.45 -7.59 1.56
C MET A 51 -4.99 -8.71 2.51
N ILE A 52 -4.54 -8.35 3.71
CA ILE A 52 -4.17 -9.33 4.75
C ILE A 52 -5.37 -10.21 5.12
N SER A 53 -6.55 -9.60 5.26
CA SER A 53 -7.78 -10.33 5.58
C SER A 53 -8.15 -11.30 4.44
N SER A 54 -8.10 -10.83 3.19
CA SER A 54 -8.32 -11.65 1.99
C SER A 54 -7.42 -12.88 1.97
N LEU A 55 -6.11 -12.70 2.18
CA LEU A 55 -5.14 -13.77 2.22
C LEU A 55 -5.34 -14.72 3.41
N ALA A 56 -5.73 -14.19 4.58
CA ALA A 56 -5.99 -15.01 5.76
C ALA A 56 -7.22 -15.90 5.60
N TYR A 57 -8.29 -15.41 4.97
CA TYR A 57 -9.45 -16.24 4.64
C TYR A 57 -9.08 -17.32 3.62
N ASP A 58 -8.27 -16.99 2.61
CA ASP A 58 -7.78 -17.97 1.62
C ASP A 58 -6.96 -19.08 2.26
N SER A 59 -6.05 -18.71 3.16
CA SER A 59 -5.19 -19.67 3.86
C SER A 59 -6.00 -20.58 4.79
N LYS A 60 -6.97 -20.04 5.55
CA LYS A 60 -7.86 -20.82 6.43
C LYS A 60 -8.72 -21.81 5.65
N ALA A 61 -9.24 -21.40 4.49
CA ALA A 61 -10.08 -22.25 3.65
C ALA A 61 -9.27 -23.18 2.73
N LYS A 62 -7.92 -23.13 2.77
CA LYS A 62 -7.04 -23.80 1.79
C LYS A 62 -7.43 -23.51 0.34
N PHE A 63 -7.95 -22.31 0.08
CA PHE A 63 -8.47 -21.91 -1.22
C PHE A 63 -7.40 -21.95 -2.31
N GLU A 64 -6.12 -21.74 -1.94
CA GLU A 64 -4.98 -21.82 -2.86
C GLU A 64 -4.88 -23.17 -3.56
N ILE A 65 -5.12 -24.28 -2.85
CA ILE A 65 -5.05 -25.65 -3.40
C ILE A 65 -6.15 -25.84 -4.45
N PHE A 66 -7.39 -25.47 -4.10
CA PHE A 66 -8.53 -25.53 -5.02
C PHE A 66 -8.37 -24.59 -6.22
N ALA A 67 -7.90 -23.36 -6.00
CA ALA A 67 -7.74 -22.39 -7.07
C ALA A 67 -6.69 -22.85 -8.09
N PHE A 68 -5.59 -23.47 -7.64
CA PHE A 68 -4.52 -23.93 -8.53
C PHE A 68 -4.74 -25.32 -9.14
N SER A 69 -5.75 -26.08 -8.69
CA SER A 69 -6.23 -27.28 -9.40
C SER A 69 -7.18 -26.95 -10.56
N THR A 70 -7.64 -25.70 -10.67
CA THR A 70 -8.44 -25.21 -11.81
C THR A 70 -7.54 -24.51 -12.85
N PRO A 71 -8.00 -24.22 -14.09
CA PRO A 71 -7.19 -23.52 -15.11
C PRO A 71 -6.95 -22.03 -14.80
N LEU A 72 -6.83 -21.67 -13.52
CA LEU A 72 -6.62 -20.32 -13.05
C LEU A 72 -5.14 -19.95 -13.11
N LYS A 73 -4.81 -18.90 -13.86
CA LYS A 73 -3.45 -18.37 -13.93
C LYS A 73 -3.01 -17.82 -12.56
N ARG A 74 -1.84 -18.26 -12.08
CA ARG A 74 -1.28 -17.77 -10.79
C ARG A 74 -1.02 -16.25 -10.77
N SER A 75 -0.78 -15.63 -11.93
CA SER A 75 -0.69 -14.17 -12.06
C SER A 75 -2.02 -13.47 -11.79
N SER A 76 -3.13 -14.06 -12.24
CA SER A 76 -4.48 -13.53 -12.00
C SER A 76 -4.85 -13.53 -10.52
N TYR A 77 -4.34 -14.51 -9.75
CA TYR A 77 -4.50 -14.56 -8.30
C TYR A 77 -3.81 -13.36 -7.64
N ILE A 78 -2.53 -13.12 -7.94
CA ILE A 78 -1.76 -12.01 -7.35
C ILE A 78 -2.35 -10.65 -7.70
N ILE A 79 -2.72 -10.44 -8.97
CA ILE A 79 -3.30 -9.16 -9.41
C ILE A 79 -4.64 -8.90 -8.69
N SER A 80 -5.44 -9.95 -8.45
CA SER A 80 -6.69 -9.82 -7.68
C SER A 80 -6.43 -9.35 -6.25
N LYS A 81 -5.33 -9.77 -5.61
CA LYS A 81 -5.02 -9.36 -4.23
C LYS A 81 -4.54 -7.92 -4.11
N VAL A 82 -3.88 -7.40 -5.16
CA VAL A 82 -3.43 -6.00 -5.23
C VAL A 82 -4.54 -5.05 -5.68
N PHE A 83 -5.66 -5.57 -6.20
CA PHE A 83 -6.79 -4.76 -6.66
C PHE A 83 -7.31 -3.77 -5.62
N PHE A 84 -7.55 -4.21 -4.38
CA PHE A 84 -7.99 -3.30 -3.31
C PHE A 84 -6.95 -2.22 -3.00
N CYS A 85 -5.66 -2.54 -3.11
CA CYS A 85 -4.58 -1.57 -2.90
C CYS A 85 -4.58 -0.48 -3.98
N LEU A 86 -4.82 -0.86 -5.24
CA LEU A 86 -4.98 0.08 -6.34
C LEU A 86 -6.18 1.02 -6.14
N VAL A 87 -7.35 0.45 -5.83
CA VAL A 87 -8.59 1.24 -5.67
C VAL A 87 -8.48 2.23 -4.52
N PHE A 88 -8.06 1.77 -3.33
CA PHE A 88 -7.92 2.65 -2.17
C PHE A 88 -6.75 3.63 -2.31
N GLY A 89 -5.68 3.26 -3.01
CA GLY A 89 -4.57 4.16 -3.33
C GLY A 89 -5.00 5.34 -4.21
N ILE A 90 -5.77 5.06 -5.28
CA ILE A 90 -6.32 6.11 -6.16
C ILE A 90 -7.31 6.99 -5.39
N LEU A 91 -8.21 6.38 -4.60
CA LEU A 91 -9.16 7.13 -3.78
C LEU A 91 -8.43 8.05 -2.78
N GLY A 92 -7.41 7.54 -2.08
CA GLY A 92 -6.61 8.32 -1.16
C GLY A 92 -5.89 9.49 -1.83
N ALA A 93 -5.34 9.27 -3.03
CA ALA A 93 -4.71 10.33 -3.82
C ALA A 93 -5.70 11.42 -4.25
N ILE A 94 -6.91 11.05 -4.69
CA ILE A 94 -7.93 12.01 -5.08
C ILE A 94 -8.36 12.85 -3.86
N ILE A 95 -8.62 12.21 -2.72
CA ILE A 95 -9.08 12.89 -1.51
C ILE A 95 -8.00 13.86 -0.99
N THR A 96 -6.74 13.42 -0.96
CA THR A 96 -5.62 14.26 -0.54
C THR A 96 -5.39 15.43 -1.50
N LEU A 97 -5.53 15.22 -2.80
CA LEU A 97 -5.44 16.28 -3.82
C LEU A 97 -6.55 17.32 -3.65
N VAL A 98 -7.82 16.89 -3.52
CA VAL A 98 -8.97 17.80 -3.31
C VAL A 98 -8.78 18.62 -2.04
N PHE A 99 -8.29 17.98 -0.97
CA PHE A 99 -8.02 18.65 0.29
C PHE A 99 -6.91 19.72 0.17
N LEU A 100 -5.84 19.43 -0.57
CA LEU A 100 -4.74 20.38 -0.81
C LEU A 100 -5.17 21.58 -1.64
N ILE A 101 -6.02 21.37 -2.66
CA ILE A 101 -6.60 22.46 -3.46
C ILE A 101 -7.45 23.40 -2.58
N ASN A 102 -8.32 22.83 -1.74
CA ASN A 102 -9.21 23.62 -0.88
C ASN A 102 -8.43 24.47 0.13
N ASN A 103 -7.29 23.99 0.60
CA ASN A 103 -6.43 24.72 1.54
C ASN A 103 -5.40 25.63 0.88
N LYS A 104 -5.44 25.82 -0.44
CA LYS A 104 -4.47 26.64 -1.20
C LYS A 104 -3.02 26.26 -0.88
N ALA A 105 -2.76 24.97 -0.74
CA ALA A 105 -1.43 24.44 -0.46
C ALA A 105 -0.45 24.78 -1.62
N PRO A 106 0.86 24.82 -1.36
CA PRO A 106 1.85 25.12 -2.40
C PRO A 106 1.77 24.10 -3.54
N ILE A 107 1.94 24.56 -4.77
CA ILE A 107 1.83 23.77 -6.02
C ILE A 107 2.65 22.48 -5.94
N GLU A 108 3.81 22.51 -5.29
CA GLU A 108 4.69 21.37 -5.08
C GLU A 108 4.01 20.23 -4.31
N SER A 109 3.29 20.57 -3.23
CA SER A 109 2.60 19.62 -2.38
C SER A 109 1.44 18.94 -3.09
N LEU A 110 0.80 19.62 -4.06
CA LEU A 110 -0.31 19.07 -4.85
C LEU A 110 0.11 17.88 -5.70
N PHE A 111 1.38 17.80 -6.09
CA PHE A 111 1.91 16.64 -6.83
C PHE A 111 2.51 15.62 -5.88
N ILE A 112 3.40 16.05 -4.99
CA ILE A 112 4.23 15.13 -4.19
C ILE A 112 3.38 14.28 -3.24
N VAL A 113 2.42 14.89 -2.52
CA VAL A 113 1.68 14.18 -1.46
C VAL A 113 0.74 13.10 -2.01
N PRO A 114 -0.06 13.34 -3.07
CA PRO A 114 -0.87 12.28 -3.68
C PRO A 114 -0.04 11.14 -4.27
N ILE A 115 1.09 11.46 -4.92
CA ILE A 115 2.00 10.45 -5.48
C ILE A 115 2.58 9.57 -4.38
N LEU A 116 3.04 10.17 -3.28
CA LEU A 116 3.53 9.43 -2.11
C LEU A 116 2.44 8.56 -1.50
N THR A 117 1.19 9.04 -1.46
CA THR A 117 0.05 8.27 -0.95
C THR A 117 -0.15 6.98 -1.76
N ILE A 118 -0.14 7.09 -3.10
CA ILE A 118 -0.23 5.91 -3.99
C ILE A 118 0.97 4.98 -3.76
N LEU A 119 2.17 5.54 -3.72
CA LEU A 119 3.40 4.76 -3.55
C LEU A 119 3.35 3.93 -2.26
N ILE A 120 3.00 4.54 -1.13
CA ILE A 120 2.94 3.81 0.15
C ILE A 120 1.81 2.77 0.13
N SER A 121 0.64 3.12 -0.41
CA SER A 121 -0.54 2.23 -0.50
C SER A 121 -0.32 1.00 -1.37
N LEU A 122 0.63 1.02 -2.32
CA LEU A 122 0.92 -0.11 -3.20
C LEU A 122 2.18 -0.88 -2.81
N THR A 123 3.24 -0.19 -2.38
CA THR A 123 4.51 -0.83 -2.07
C THR A 123 4.43 -1.68 -0.80
N THR A 124 3.85 -1.15 0.27
CA THR A 124 3.75 -1.86 1.55
C THR A 124 2.93 -3.15 1.45
N PRO A 125 1.75 -3.20 0.79
CA PRO A 125 1.01 -4.45 0.68
C PRO A 125 1.64 -5.41 -0.33
N ALA A 126 2.34 -4.91 -1.35
CA ALA A 126 3.06 -5.75 -2.30
C ALA A 126 4.26 -6.46 -1.64
N ILE A 127 5.00 -5.79 -0.75
CA ILE A 127 6.03 -6.43 0.08
C ILE A 127 5.40 -7.50 0.98
N PHE A 128 4.27 -7.19 1.62
CA PHE A 128 3.55 -8.17 2.41
C PHE A 128 3.10 -9.38 1.56
N LEU A 129 2.64 -9.16 0.33
CA LEU A 129 2.25 -10.24 -0.58
C LEU A 129 3.40 -11.23 -0.81
N ILE A 130 4.61 -10.71 -1.09
CA ILE A 130 5.80 -11.52 -1.31
C ILE A 130 6.07 -12.40 -0.09
N LEU A 131 6.03 -11.82 1.11
CA LEU A 131 6.24 -12.53 2.36
C LEU A 131 5.14 -13.56 2.61
N ALA A 132 3.88 -13.20 2.38
CA ALA A 132 2.72 -14.06 2.60
C ALA A 132 2.72 -15.27 1.68
N VAL A 133 3.05 -15.09 0.40
CA VAL A 133 3.15 -16.20 -0.56
C VAL A 133 4.32 -17.13 -0.18
N LYS A 134 5.46 -16.57 0.24
CA LYS A 134 6.69 -17.33 0.54
C LYS A 134 6.64 -18.07 1.89
N PHE A 135 6.18 -17.40 2.95
CA PHE A 135 6.25 -17.91 4.33
C PHE A 135 4.88 -18.27 4.92
N GLY A 136 3.80 -17.98 4.21
CA GLY A 136 2.43 -18.07 4.72
C GLY A 136 2.01 -16.79 5.46
N VAL A 137 0.69 -16.58 5.55
CA VAL A 137 0.10 -15.33 6.03
C VAL A 137 0.45 -15.03 7.48
N GLU A 138 0.39 -16.03 8.38
CA GLU A 138 0.68 -15.81 9.80
C GLU A 138 2.15 -15.47 10.05
N LYS A 139 3.08 -16.21 9.41
CA LYS A 139 4.51 -15.89 9.53
C LYS A 139 4.84 -14.54 8.91
N ALA A 140 4.21 -14.20 7.78
CA ALA A 140 4.41 -12.90 7.13
C ALA A 140 3.99 -11.72 8.01
N ARG A 141 2.91 -11.85 8.79
CA ARG A 141 2.50 -10.81 9.77
C ARG A 141 3.56 -10.59 10.83
N ILE A 142 4.10 -11.68 11.39
CA ILE A 142 5.14 -11.62 12.43
C ILE A 142 6.41 -10.97 11.86
N ILE A 143 6.87 -11.42 10.69
CA ILE A 143 8.05 -10.88 10.02
C ILE A 143 7.87 -9.38 9.74
N LEU A 144 6.71 -8.99 9.22
CA LEU A 144 6.40 -7.59 8.93
C LEU A 144 6.38 -6.74 10.22
N ALA A 145 5.80 -7.24 11.32
CA ALA A 145 5.81 -6.55 12.61
C ALA A 145 7.24 -6.34 13.12
N VAL A 146 8.10 -7.37 13.06
CA VAL A 146 9.52 -7.25 13.44
C VAL A 146 10.24 -6.20 12.60
N ILE A 147 10.00 -6.18 11.29
CA ILE A 147 10.56 -5.18 10.37
C ILE A 147 10.10 -3.77 10.78
N TYR A 148 8.80 -3.57 11.05
CA TYR A 148 8.29 -2.26 11.49
C TYR A 148 8.90 -1.81 12.82
N PHE A 149 9.03 -2.70 13.80
CA PHE A 149 9.68 -2.38 15.07
C PHE A 149 11.17 -2.04 14.90
N ALA A 150 11.88 -2.77 14.03
CA ALA A 150 13.27 -2.46 13.70
C ALA A 150 13.39 -1.09 13.03
N PHE A 151 12.51 -0.75 12.08
CA PHE A 151 12.47 0.57 11.46
C PHE A 151 12.15 1.68 12.45
N ALA A 152 11.20 1.46 13.36
CA ALA A 152 10.86 2.44 14.40
C ALA A 152 12.06 2.70 15.34
N GLY A 153 12.76 1.63 15.78
CA GLY A 153 13.95 1.74 16.62
C GLY A 153 15.15 2.37 15.90
N LEU A 154 15.34 2.10 14.61
CA LEU A 154 16.35 2.79 13.80
C LEU A 154 16.00 4.27 13.64
N GLY A 155 14.71 4.60 13.49
CA GLY A 155 14.23 5.98 13.41
C GLY A 155 14.56 6.81 14.64
N THR A 156 14.49 6.22 15.85
CA THR A 156 14.86 6.92 17.08
C THR A 156 16.36 7.15 17.18
N LEU A 157 17.20 6.20 16.75
CA LEU A 157 18.66 6.34 16.70
C LEU A 157 19.12 7.36 15.64
N LEU A 158 18.47 7.37 14.48
CA LEU A 158 18.75 8.32 13.40
C LEU A 158 18.29 9.75 13.72
N LYS A 159 17.36 9.92 14.67
CA LYS A 159 16.97 11.23 15.18
C LYS A 159 18.14 11.96 15.86
N GLU A 160 19.20 11.27 16.26
CA GLU A 160 20.43 11.87 16.78
C GLU A 160 21.43 12.24 15.66
N ARG A 161 21.13 11.89 14.40
CA ARG A 161 21.96 12.12 13.20
C ARG A 161 21.19 12.88 12.12
N VAL A 162 20.36 13.84 12.52
CA VAL A 162 19.50 14.64 11.61
C VAL A 162 20.31 15.37 10.53
N ASP A 163 21.57 15.72 10.80
CA ASP A 163 22.41 16.46 9.85
C ASP A 163 22.71 15.66 8.58
N MET A 164 22.81 14.33 8.66
CA MET A 164 22.93 13.47 7.48
C MET A 164 21.63 13.47 6.64
N LEU A 165 20.47 13.49 7.28
CA LEU A 165 19.18 13.59 6.57
C LEU A 165 19.02 14.94 5.88
N LYS A 166 19.44 16.04 6.53
CA LYS A 166 19.43 17.38 5.92
C LYS A 166 20.30 17.45 4.68
N SER A 167 21.49 16.84 4.69
CA SER A 167 22.38 16.80 3.52
C SER A 167 21.78 16.05 2.33
N ALA A 168 21.01 14.98 2.57
CA ALA A 168 20.30 14.26 1.52
C ALA A 168 19.13 15.06 0.95
N VAL A 169 18.40 15.81 1.80
CA VAL A 169 17.28 16.67 1.38
C VAL A 169 17.77 17.88 0.58
N ALA A 170 18.91 18.47 0.96
CA ALA A 170 19.51 19.62 0.27
C ALA A 170 19.87 19.32 -1.22
N LEU A 171 20.13 18.06 -1.57
CA LEU A 171 20.35 17.65 -2.96
C LEU A 171 19.08 17.82 -3.83
N PHE A 172 17.90 17.81 -3.22
CA PHE A 172 16.62 17.94 -3.91
C PHE A 172 16.03 19.35 -3.83
N GLU A 173 16.52 20.23 -2.95
CA GLU A 173 16.02 21.61 -2.81
C GLU A 173 16.21 22.46 -4.06
N ASN A 174 17.22 22.16 -4.89
CA ASN A 174 17.50 22.90 -6.12
C ASN A 174 16.73 22.37 -7.36
N MET A 175 15.95 21.29 -7.21
CA MET A 175 15.21 20.69 -8.33
C MET A 175 13.76 21.19 -8.30
N SER A 176 13.20 21.51 -9.48
CA SER A 176 11.79 21.91 -9.54
C SER A 176 10.89 20.76 -9.10
N ALA A 177 9.85 21.07 -8.33
CA ALA A 177 8.91 20.08 -7.80
C ALA A 177 8.27 19.20 -8.90
N TYR A 178 8.16 19.70 -10.13
CA TYR A 178 7.69 18.94 -11.27
C TYR A 178 8.63 17.79 -11.65
N ILE A 179 9.95 18.03 -11.66
CA ILE A 179 10.96 17.01 -11.95
C ILE A 179 10.98 15.95 -10.85
N ILE A 180 10.87 16.39 -9.59
CA ILE A 180 10.79 15.48 -8.43
C ILE A 180 9.53 14.61 -8.50
N GLY A 181 8.37 15.20 -8.81
CA GLY A 181 7.12 14.49 -8.98
C GLY A 181 7.17 13.46 -10.12
N LEU A 182 7.71 13.83 -11.28
CA LEU A 182 7.93 12.90 -12.39
C LEU A 182 8.88 11.76 -12.00
N GLY A 183 10.00 12.06 -11.35
CA GLY A 183 10.93 11.06 -10.87
C GLY A 183 10.27 10.06 -9.91
N LEU A 184 9.49 10.56 -8.95
CA LEU A 184 8.74 9.74 -8.00
C LEU A 184 7.69 8.85 -8.68
N THR A 185 6.96 9.35 -9.67
CA THR A 185 5.96 8.53 -10.39
C THR A 185 6.62 7.40 -11.19
N VAL A 186 7.69 7.70 -11.93
CA VAL A 186 8.44 6.70 -12.68
C VAL A 186 9.04 5.65 -11.74
N PHE A 187 9.64 6.10 -10.63
CA PHE A 187 10.15 5.21 -9.59
C PHE A 187 9.05 4.31 -9.00
N CYS A 188 7.88 4.88 -8.70
CA CYS A 188 6.72 4.14 -8.20
C CYS A 188 6.31 3.02 -9.16
N LEU A 189 6.15 3.34 -10.45
CA LEU A 189 5.76 2.37 -11.48
C LEU A 189 6.78 1.24 -11.63
N ILE A 190 8.08 1.56 -11.65
CA ILE A 190 9.16 0.57 -11.73
C ILE A 190 9.12 -0.35 -10.50
N LEU A 191 9.03 0.23 -9.30
CA LEU A 191 9.05 -0.51 -8.05
C LEU A 191 7.84 -1.45 -7.94
N ILE A 192 6.64 -0.98 -8.27
CA ILE A 192 5.42 -1.81 -8.32
C ILE A 192 5.59 -2.96 -9.32
N PHE A 193 6.10 -2.68 -10.51
CA PHE A 193 6.30 -3.69 -11.54
C PHE A 193 7.27 -4.78 -11.09
N ILE A 194 8.38 -4.40 -10.44
CA ILE A 194 9.36 -5.33 -9.88
C ILE A 194 8.71 -6.18 -8.78
N LEU A 195 7.99 -5.59 -7.83
CA LEU A 195 7.35 -6.31 -6.74
C LEU A 195 6.30 -7.31 -7.25
N LEU A 196 5.51 -6.93 -8.25
CA LEU A 196 4.54 -7.82 -8.88
C LEU A 196 5.24 -8.98 -9.61
N LYS A 197 6.33 -8.72 -10.34
CA LYS A 197 7.12 -9.77 -11.00
C LYS A 197 7.70 -10.77 -9.99
N ILE A 198 8.30 -10.27 -8.90
CA ILE A 198 8.85 -11.12 -7.83
C ILE A 198 7.75 -11.99 -7.21
N SER A 199 6.61 -11.37 -6.89
CA SER A 199 5.45 -12.08 -6.36
C SER A 199 4.99 -13.22 -7.28
N ILE A 200 4.88 -12.94 -8.58
CA ILE A 200 4.46 -13.92 -9.60
C ILE A 200 5.50 -15.03 -9.76
N ALA A 201 6.79 -14.71 -9.71
CA ALA A 201 7.85 -15.69 -9.78
C ALA A 201 7.81 -16.66 -8.59
N ILE A 202 7.60 -16.15 -7.37
CA ILE A 202 7.54 -16.96 -6.15
C ILE A 202 6.32 -17.88 -6.18
N ILE A 203 5.13 -17.35 -6.52
CA ILE A 203 3.93 -18.20 -6.54
C ILE A 203 4.03 -19.29 -7.60
N LYS A 204 4.72 -19.06 -8.72
CA LYS A 204 4.93 -20.08 -9.77
C LYS A 204 5.84 -21.22 -9.33
N LYS A 205 6.82 -20.94 -8.47
CA LYS A 205 7.74 -21.94 -7.93
C LYS A 205 7.16 -22.76 -6.77
N LYS A 206 6.02 -22.33 -6.22
CA LYS A 206 5.39 -23.02 -5.09
C LYS A 206 4.61 -24.23 -5.58
N GLU A 207 4.98 -25.40 -5.12
CA GLU A 207 4.21 -26.64 -5.31
C GLU A 207 3.15 -26.70 -4.20
N TYR A 208 1.91 -26.97 -4.58
CA TYR A 208 0.74 -27.09 -3.71
C TYR A 208 0.18 -28.50 -3.81
#